data_AF-A0A6V7K7E4-F1
#
_entry.id   AF-A0A6V7K7E4-F1
#
_cell.length_a   1.000
_cell.length_b   1.000
_cell.length_c   1.000
_cell.angle_alpha   90.00
_cell.angle_beta   90.00
_cell.angle_gamma   90.00
#
_symmetry.space_group_name_H-M   'P 1'
#
loop_
_entity.id
_entity.type
_entity.pdbx_description
1 polymer ?
#
loop_
_entity_poly.entity_id
_entity_poly.type
_entity_poly.pdbx_seq_one_letter_code
_entity_poly.pdbx_strand_id
1 'polypeptide(L)'
;ILNKAGHTHSLYGIFNNGIVYEFLQGEILTVESVQQPEIYDLVAKRMAQMHRLNPNHPQIPKTPMIWKKSESFLSLMPRQFDEPEQQAKY
;
A
#
# COMPACT_ATOMS: atom_id res chain seq x y z
N ILE A 1 -1.97 -11.71 9.44
CA ILE A 1 -2.49 -10.69 10.39
C ILE A 1 -3.77 -10.07 9.86
N LEU A 2 -3.73 -9.42 8.69
CA LEU A 2 -4.92 -8.78 8.09
C LEU A 2 -6.05 -9.78 7.77
N ASN A 3 -5.75 -10.97 7.25
CA ASN A 3 -6.76 -11.99 6.97
C ASN A 3 -7.45 -12.48 8.25
N LYS A 4 -6.67 -12.77 9.31
CA LYS A 4 -7.19 -13.13 10.64
C LYS A 4 -8.08 -12.03 11.25
N ALA A 5 -7.84 -10.77 10.89
CA ALA A 5 -8.65 -9.62 11.33
C ALA A 5 -9.89 -9.37 10.45
N GLY A 6 -10.13 -10.18 9.40
CA GLY A 6 -11.24 -9.97 8.46
C GLY A 6 -11.08 -8.73 7.57
N HIS A 7 -9.83 -8.27 7.38
CA HIS A 7 -9.54 -7.07 6.59
C HIS A 7 -9.03 -7.37 5.17
N THR A 8 -8.64 -8.61 4.90
CA THR A 8 -8.25 -9.07 3.57
C THR A 8 -8.50 -10.57 3.43
N HIS A 9 -8.32 -11.06 2.23
CA HIS A 9 -8.64 -12.40 1.80
C HIS A 9 -7.48 -13.35 2.07
N SER A 10 -7.69 -14.62 1.76
CA SER A 10 -6.73 -15.67 2.11
C SER A 10 -5.45 -15.53 1.30
N LEU A 11 -4.30 -15.62 1.98
CA LEU A 11 -2.98 -15.66 1.35
C LEU A 11 -2.49 -17.11 1.36
N TYR A 12 -2.30 -17.70 0.18
CA TYR A 12 -1.92 -19.10 0.00
C TYR A 12 -0.42 -19.29 -0.12
N GLY A 13 0.32 -18.31 -0.63
CA GLY A 13 1.78 -18.40 -0.78
C GLY A 13 2.48 -17.07 -1.11
N ILE A 14 3.77 -17.02 -0.80
CA ILE A 14 4.67 -15.90 -1.11
C ILE A 14 5.90 -16.47 -1.82
N PHE A 15 6.30 -15.82 -2.90
CA PHE A 15 7.46 -16.13 -3.72
C PHE A 15 8.33 -14.88 -3.86
N ASN A 16 9.58 -15.04 -4.33
CA ASN A 16 10.49 -13.90 -4.50
C ASN A 16 9.97 -12.84 -5.49
N ASN A 17 9.09 -13.23 -6.40
CA ASN A 17 8.55 -12.40 -7.47
C ASN A 17 7.03 -12.21 -7.41
N GLY A 18 6.36 -12.62 -6.33
CA GLY A 18 4.90 -12.49 -6.26
C GLY A 18 4.26 -13.21 -5.09
N ILE A 19 2.93 -13.20 -5.10
CA ILE A 19 2.08 -13.82 -4.08
C ILE A 19 0.90 -14.53 -4.74
N VAL A 20 0.37 -15.56 -4.08
CA VAL A 20 -0.84 -16.28 -4.50
C VAL A 20 -1.90 -16.10 -3.40
N TYR A 21 -3.05 -15.56 -3.78
CA TYR A 21 -4.13 -15.20 -2.86
C TYR A 21 -5.50 -15.48 -3.48
N GLU A 22 -6.52 -15.51 -2.62
CA GLU A 22 -7.91 -15.75 -2.97
C GLU A 22 -8.45 -14.73 -3.99
N PHE A 23 -9.15 -15.24 -5.02
CA PHE A 23 -9.79 -14.41 -6.03
C PHE A 23 -11.03 -13.71 -5.46
N LEU A 24 -11.20 -12.45 -5.81
CA LEU A 24 -12.27 -11.59 -5.33
C LEU A 24 -13.10 -11.10 -6.50
N GLN A 25 -14.37 -11.47 -6.48
CA GLN A 25 -15.30 -10.92 -7.43
C GLN A 25 -15.69 -9.50 -7.00
N GLY A 26 -15.50 -8.55 -7.90
CA GLY A 26 -15.88 -7.17 -7.68
C GLY A 26 -15.29 -6.24 -8.73
N GLU A 27 -15.71 -4.98 -8.68
CA GLU A 27 -15.17 -3.91 -9.50
C GLU A 27 -14.35 -2.97 -8.63
N ILE A 28 -13.29 -2.41 -9.22
CA ILE A 28 -12.45 -1.43 -8.53
C ILE A 28 -13.11 -0.05 -8.58
N LEU A 29 -12.88 0.75 -7.55
CA LEU A 29 -13.33 2.14 -7.53
C LEU A 29 -12.56 2.97 -8.55
N THR A 30 -13.24 3.94 -9.15
CA THR A 30 -12.62 4.98 -9.99
C THR A 30 -12.40 6.25 -9.18
N VAL A 31 -11.71 7.23 -9.77
CA VAL A 31 -11.52 8.55 -9.16
C VAL A 31 -12.86 9.24 -8.92
N GLU A 32 -13.83 9.03 -9.80
CA GLU A 32 -15.17 9.59 -9.71
C GLU A 32 -16.01 8.83 -8.68
N SER A 33 -15.99 7.50 -8.72
CA SER A 33 -16.84 6.70 -7.83
C SER A 33 -16.44 6.84 -6.36
N VAL A 34 -15.13 6.94 -6.05
CA VAL A 34 -14.67 7.08 -4.67
C VAL A 34 -15.14 8.37 -3.99
N GLN A 35 -15.51 9.39 -4.77
CA GLN A 35 -16.02 10.67 -4.27
C GLN A 35 -17.53 10.65 -3.98
N GLN A 36 -18.25 9.62 -4.44
CA GLN A 36 -19.69 9.53 -4.24
C GLN A 36 -20.02 9.43 -2.74
N PRO A 37 -21.02 10.19 -2.23
CA PRO A 37 -21.37 10.23 -0.81
C PRO A 37 -21.60 8.85 -0.17
N GLU A 38 -22.22 7.95 -0.90
CA GLU A 38 -22.51 6.58 -0.50
C GLU A 38 -21.29 5.66 -0.49
N ILE A 39 -20.20 6.03 -1.19
CA ILE A 39 -18.96 5.25 -1.27
C ILE A 39 -17.90 5.76 -0.31
N TYR A 40 -17.63 7.08 -0.26
CA TYR A 40 -16.51 7.60 0.54
C TYR A 40 -16.67 7.30 2.04
N ASP A 41 -17.92 7.29 2.54
CA ASP A 41 -18.21 6.91 3.93
C ASP A 41 -17.83 5.45 4.22
N LEU A 42 -18.08 4.54 3.27
CA LEU A 42 -17.66 3.13 3.39
C LEU A 42 -16.14 2.99 3.39
N VAL A 43 -15.44 3.75 2.55
CA VAL A 43 -13.98 3.80 2.51
C VAL A 43 -13.44 4.33 3.85
N ALA A 44 -13.98 5.44 4.36
CA ALA A 44 -13.58 6.02 5.63
C ALA A 44 -13.79 5.05 6.81
N LYS A 45 -14.92 4.35 6.86
CA LYS A 45 -15.20 3.30 7.85
C LYS A 45 -14.18 2.17 7.77
N ARG A 46 -13.83 1.70 6.58
CA ARG A 46 -12.82 0.63 6.39
C ARG A 46 -11.43 1.10 6.80
N MET A 47 -11.04 2.32 6.43
CA MET A 47 -9.76 2.92 6.84
C MET A 47 -9.67 3.06 8.37
N ALA A 48 -10.75 3.48 9.03
CA ALA A 48 -10.81 3.53 10.49
C ALA A 48 -10.63 2.15 11.14
N GLN A 49 -11.22 1.09 10.58
CA GLN A 49 -11.01 -0.28 11.06
C GLN A 49 -9.54 -0.69 10.92
N MET A 50 -8.91 -0.40 9.77
CA MET A 50 -7.50 -0.71 9.53
C MET A 50 -6.56 0.05 10.47
N HIS A 51 -6.79 1.35 10.69
CA HIS A 51 -5.99 2.17 11.62
C HIS A 51 -6.12 1.74 13.08
N ARG A 52 -7.25 1.15 13.47
CA ARG A 52 -7.46 0.61 14.83
C ARG A 52 -6.77 -0.73 15.05
N LEU A 53 -6.36 -1.42 13.99
CA LEU A 53 -5.68 -2.69 14.12
C LEU A 53 -4.30 -2.47 14.76
N ASN A 54 -4.12 -2.97 15.98
CA ASN A 54 -2.86 -2.92 16.71
C ASN A 54 -2.30 -4.34 16.87
N PRO A 55 -1.70 -4.91 15.81
CA PRO A 55 -1.13 -6.25 15.91
C PRO A 55 0.10 -6.20 16.81
N ASN A 56 0.01 -6.80 17.99
CA ASN A 56 1.17 -7.05 18.85
C ASN A 56 1.96 -8.23 18.28
N HIS A 57 2.72 -7.97 17.21
CA HIS A 57 3.62 -8.93 16.60
C HIS A 57 5.07 -8.43 16.75
N PRO A 58 6.01 -9.25 17.28
CA PRO A 58 7.39 -8.82 17.54
C PRO A 58 8.11 -8.24 16.31
N GLN A 59 7.73 -8.67 15.11
CA GLN A 59 8.33 -8.25 13.85
C GLN A 59 7.68 -7.02 13.21
N ILE A 60 6.62 -6.43 13.79
CA ILE A 60 6.01 -5.21 13.26
C ILE A 60 6.57 -4.00 14.03
N PRO A 61 7.45 -3.20 13.41
CA PRO A 61 7.91 -1.97 14.03
C PRO A 61 6.76 -0.97 14.14
N LYS A 62 6.64 -0.32 15.30
CA LYS A 62 5.64 0.75 15.54
C LYS A 62 6.15 2.14 15.17
N THR A 63 7.19 2.20 14.35
CA THR A 63 7.79 3.45 13.87
C THR A 63 7.26 3.80 12.47
N PRO A 64 7.11 5.10 12.14
CA PRO A 64 6.71 5.50 10.80
C PRO A 64 7.71 5.03 9.74
N MET A 65 7.25 4.30 8.72
CA MET A 65 8.13 3.82 7.65
C MET A 65 8.39 4.85 6.53
N ILE A 66 7.63 5.94 6.50
CA ILE A 66 7.59 6.89 5.38
C ILE A 66 8.97 7.46 5.07
N TRP A 67 9.71 7.93 6.08
CA TRP A 67 11.02 8.56 5.90
C TRP A 67 12.04 7.59 5.33
N LYS A 68 12.18 6.41 5.95
CA LYS A 68 13.09 5.36 5.48
C LYS A 68 12.77 4.90 4.06
N LYS A 69 11.47 4.81 3.71
CA LYS A 69 11.06 4.38 2.37
C LYS A 69 11.31 5.45 1.32
N SER A 70 11.05 6.72 1.64
CA SER A 70 11.37 7.86 0.78
C SER A 70 12.87 7.94 0.51
N GLU A 71 13.70 7.86 1.55
CA GLU A 71 15.17 7.83 1.41
C GLU A 71 15.63 6.65 0.54
N SER A 72 15.06 5.46 0.76
CA SER A 72 15.37 4.30 -0.07
C SER A 72 15.03 4.53 -1.55
N PHE A 73 13.90 5.17 -1.87
CA PHE A 73 13.58 5.48 -3.26
C PHE A 73 14.49 6.55 -3.85
N LEU A 74 14.80 7.60 -3.10
CA LEU A 74 15.72 8.64 -3.55
C LEU A 74 17.13 8.09 -3.77
N SER A 75 17.59 7.12 -2.96
CA SER A 75 18.89 6.47 -3.14
C SER A 75 19.00 5.64 -4.42
N LEU A 76 17.87 5.25 -5.03
CA LEU A 76 17.85 4.55 -6.31
C LEU A 76 17.94 5.50 -7.50
N MET A 77 17.68 6.80 -7.30
CA MET A 77 17.85 7.77 -8.36
C MET A 77 19.34 7.92 -8.70
N PRO A 78 19.70 7.88 -9.98
CA PRO A 78 21.08 8.10 -10.38
C PRO A 78 21.45 9.56 -10.08
N ARG A 79 22.70 9.78 -9.69
CA ARG A 79 23.22 11.14 -9.43
C ARG A 79 23.46 11.94 -10.71
N GLN A 80 23.61 11.22 -11.82
CA GLN A 80 23.76 11.76 -13.16
C GLN A 80 22.88 10.96 -14.12
N PHE A 81 22.10 11.64 -14.94
CA PHE A 81 21.34 11.03 -16.02
C PHE A 81 22.14 11.08 -17.33
N ASP A 82 21.97 10.07 -18.17
CA ASP A 82 22.68 9.98 -19.46
C ASP A 82 22.27 11.13 -20.41
N GLU A 83 21.00 11.53 -20.36
CA GLU A 83 20.45 12.59 -21.20
C GLU A 83 20.47 13.95 -20.46
N PRO A 84 21.12 14.99 -21.03
CA PRO A 84 21.18 16.32 -20.41
C PRO A 84 19.79 16.95 -20.14
N GLU A 85 18.80 16.66 -21.00
CA GLU A 85 17.42 17.13 -20.79
C GLU A 85 16.77 16.50 -19.56
N GLN A 86 17.05 15.23 -19.28
CA GLN A 86 16.58 14.55 -18.08
C GLN A 86 17.30 15.11 -16.84
N GLN A 87 18.60 15.37 -16.95
CA GLN A 87 19.40 15.96 -15.87
C GLN A 87 18.96 17.38 -15.49
N ALA A 88 18.47 18.18 -16.45
CA ALA A 88 17.96 19.53 -16.18
C ALA A 88 16.56 19.51 -15.55
N LYS A 89 15.80 18.43 -15.76
CA LYS A 89 14.42 18.27 -15.29
C LYS A 89 14.32 17.68 -13.89
N TYR A 90 15.25 16.80 -13.52
CA TYR A 90 15.26 16.02 -12.28
C TYR A 90 16.53 16.27 -11.47
#